data_AF-A0A5D2YYL0-F1
#
_entry.id   AF-A0A5D2YYL0-F1
#
_cell.length_a   1.000
_cell.length_b   1.000
_cell.length_c   1.000
_cell.angle_alpha   90.00
_cell.angle_beta   90.00
_cell.angle_gamma   90.00
#
_symmetry.space_group_name_H-M   'P 1'
#
loop_
_entity.id
_entity.type
_entity.pdbx_description
1 polymer ?
#
loop_
_entity_poly.entity_id
_entity_poly.type
_entity_poly.pdbx_seq_one_letter_code
_entity_poly.pdbx_strand_id
1 'polypeptide(L)'
;MGACYLSQLSSIIVQNAPFFLHKTCTELPKIKTHWFRQRQATLNFEGFEQCEFCAQYCSGFFYNIGGAWDMCIRCAKFADIIKCEGHQHFLFYDFKCNEKCNGCGTNNDIGAFRCGKCKFTLGFGCLTLPHSALHKIDQHMLNLTYHDDREQSYCDICEQERDPRLWYYSCSNCDTSAHTECVLGQFPFLKDGSTFSHYDHKHRHDLEFFRKAEGYPRCSYCGKLCQEEILKCKKSTCNYIVHCKCRNYQV
;
A
#
# COMPACT_ATOMS: atom_id res chain seq x y z
N MET A 1 -4.07 -19.04 3.71
CA MET A 1 -4.58 -18.93 2.34
C MET A 1 -4.92 -17.47 2.10
N GLY A 2 -4.05 -16.73 1.41
CA GLY A 2 -4.15 -15.27 1.32
C GLY A 2 -4.82 -14.83 0.02
N ALA A 3 -6.01 -14.24 0.13
CA ALA A 3 -6.64 -13.49 -0.96
C ALA A 3 -5.82 -12.22 -1.23
N CYS A 4 -5.49 -11.97 -2.49
CA CYS A 4 -5.13 -10.62 -2.93
C CYS A 4 -6.42 -9.84 -3.15
N TYR A 5 -6.46 -8.57 -2.75
CA TYR A 5 -7.58 -7.63 -2.94
C TYR A 5 -7.83 -7.25 -4.41
N LEU A 6 -7.54 -8.15 -5.36
CA LEU A 6 -8.07 -8.11 -6.71
C LEU A 6 -9.30 -9.00 -6.70
N SER A 7 -10.43 -8.42 -6.31
CA SER A 7 -11.71 -9.13 -6.33
C SER A 7 -12.00 -9.65 -7.74
N GLN A 8 -12.27 -10.96 -7.80
CA GLN A 8 -12.55 -11.80 -8.96
C GLN A 8 -11.32 -12.15 -9.80
N LEU A 9 -10.76 -13.36 -9.59
CA LEU A 9 -10.35 -14.31 -10.63
C LEU A 9 -9.64 -15.53 -10.00
N SER A 10 -9.81 -16.69 -10.62
CA SER A 10 -9.36 -18.02 -10.19
C SER A 10 -7.86 -18.12 -9.87
N SER A 11 -7.54 -18.78 -8.76
CA SER A 11 -6.18 -19.20 -8.40
C SER A 11 -5.76 -20.43 -9.24
N ILE A 12 -4.55 -20.44 -9.80
CA ILE A 12 -4.00 -21.59 -10.53
C ILE A 12 -2.95 -22.28 -9.67
N ILE A 13 -3.00 -23.60 -9.58
CA ILE A 13 -1.97 -24.43 -8.98
C ILE A 13 -0.81 -24.53 -9.97
N VAL A 14 0.35 -23.97 -9.64
CA VAL A 14 1.60 -24.27 -10.35
C VAL A 14 2.20 -25.50 -9.70
N GLN A 15 2.13 -26.65 -10.39
CA GLN A 15 2.80 -27.88 -9.94
C GLN A 15 4.32 -27.59 -9.83
N ASN A 16 4.84 -27.73 -8.60
CA ASN A 16 6.23 -27.46 -8.14
C ASN A 16 6.55 -26.07 -7.53
N ALA A 17 5.57 -25.28 -7.10
CA ALA A 17 5.83 -24.08 -6.27
C ALA A 17 5.04 -24.12 -4.94
N PRO A 18 5.65 -23.78 -3.78
CA PRO A 18 4.98 -23.79 -2.47
C PRO A 18 3.99 -22.62 -2.25
N PHE A 19 3.60 -21.91 -3.32
CA PHE A 19 2.76 -20.73 -3.23
C PHE A 19 1.69 -20.71 -4.33
N PHE A 20 0.52 -20.17 -3.98
CA PHE A 20 -0.58 -19.95 -4.92
C PHE A 20 -0.42 -18.55 -5.54
N LEU A 21 -0.32 -18.48 -6.86
CA LEU A 21 -0.38 -17.21 -7.59
C LEU A 21 -1.78 -17.04 -8.19
N HIS A 22 -2.29 -15.81 -8.17
CA HIS A 22 -3.45 -15.46 -8.98
C HIS A 22 -3.07 -15.59 -10.46
N LYS A 23 -4.01 -16.03 -11.31
CA LYS A 23 -3.79 -16.14 -12.75
C LYS A 23 -3.23 -14.85 -13.37
N THR A 24 -3.70 -13.69 -12.90
CA THR A 24 -3.20 -12.38 -13.32
C THR A 24 -1.75 -12.12 -12.92
N CYS A 25 -1.24 -12.75 -11.86
CA CYS A 25 0.16 -12.65 -11.42
C CYS A 25 1.07 -13.58 -12.21
N THR A 26 0.59 -14.76 -12.65
CA THR A 26 1.36 -15.67 -13.51
C THR A 26 1.50 -15.18 -14.94
N GLU A 27 0.57 -14.34 -15.40
CA GLU A 27 0.56 -13.76 -16.75
C GLU A 27 1.27 -12.38 -16.81
N LEU A 28 1.87 -11.91 -15.71
CA LEU A 28 2.60 -10.64 -15.72
C LEU A 28 3.82 -10.74 -16.65
N PRO A 29 4.00 -9.77 -17.56
CA PRO A 29 5.16 -9.78 -18.44
C PRO A 29 6.43 -9.60 -17.62
N LYS A 30 7.40 -10.51 -17.78
CA LYS A 30 8.70 -10.45 -17.10
C LYS A 30 9.48 -9.18 -17.44
N ILE A 31 9.29 -8.68 -18.66
CA ILE A 31 9.85 -7.40 -19.13
C ILE A 31 8.67 -6.56 -19.61
N LYS A 32 8.53 -5.35 -19.08
CA LYS A 32 7.52 -4.40 -19.49
C LYS A 32 8.17 -3.08 -19.87
N THR A 33 7.91 -2.56 -21.06
CA THR A 33 8.25 -1.16 -21.36
C THR A 33 7.23 -0.29 -20.65
N HIS A 34 7.69 0.45 -19.63
CA HIS A 34 6.82 1.37 -18.90
C HIS A 34 6.90 2.77 -19.51
N TRP A 35 5.77 3.47 -19.59
CA TRP A 35 5.71 4.84 -20.12
C TRP A 35 6.59 5.81 -19.30
N PHE A 36 6.74 5.54 -18.01
CA PHE A 36 7.71 6.21 -17.14
C PHE A 36 9.14 5.87 -17.60
N ARG A 37 9.74 6.78 -18.37
CA ARG A 37 11.09 6.73 -18.97
C ARG A 37 11.29 5.79 -20.17
N GLN A 38 10.27 5.10 -20.68
CA GLN A 38 10.37 4.18 -21.84
C GLN A 38 11.50 3.14 -21.71
N ARG A 39 11.86 2.76 -20.48
CA ARG A 39 12.85 1.71 -20.22
C ARG A 39 12.17 0.36 -20.06
N GLN A 40 12.92 -0.69 -20.39
CA GLN A 40 12.55 -2.05 -20.03
C GLN A 40 12.63 -2.19 -18.52
N ALA A 41 11.50 -2.54 -17.91
CA ALA A 41 11.42 -2.84 -16.49
C ALA A 41 11.44 -4.35 -16.29
N THR A 42 12.27 -4.83 -15.38
CA THR A 42 12.42 -6.26 -15.08
C THR A 42 11.60 -6.62 -13.85
N LEU A 43 10.80 -7.68 -13.94
CA LEU A 43 10.00 -8.17 -12.82
C LEU A 43 10.87 -8.96 -11.83
N ASN A 44 11.00 -8.45 -10.61
CA ASN A 44 11.67 -9.09 -9.49
C ASN A 44 10.67 -9.47 -8.40
N PHE A 45 11.00 -10.47 -7.59
CA PHE A 45 10.25 -10.79 -6.38
C PHE A 45 10.98 -10.21 -5.18
N GLU A 46 10.30 -9.33 -4.45
CA GLU A 46 10.79 -8.69 -3.25
C GLU A 46 9.77 -8.93 -2.12
N GLY A 47 10.26 -9.51 -1.03
CA GLY A 47 9.41 -9.90 0.10
C GLY A 47 8.75 -8.70 0.78
N PHE A 48 9.50 -7.61 0.89
CA PHE A 48 9.17 -6.38 1.58
C PHE A 48 10.01 -5.26 0.94
N GLU A 49 9.39 -4.39 0.15
CA GLU A 49 10.10 -3.25 -0.46
C GLU A 49 9.21 -2.01 -0.49
N GLN A 50 9.81 -0.82 -0.49
CA GLN A 50 9.07 0.43 -0.67
C GLN A 50 8.91 0.72 -2.15
N CYS A 51 7.67 0.99 -2.58
CA CYS A 51 7.44 1.46 -3.94
C CYS A 51 7.78 2.94 -4.04
N GLU A 52 8.70 3.30 -4.93
CA GLU A 52 9.11 4.69 -5.19
C GLU A 52 7.97 5.56 -5.74
N PHE A 53 6.90 4.95 -6.23
CA PHE A 53 5.79 5.65 -6.85
C PHE A 53 4.69 6.00 -5.86
N CYS A 54 4.18 5.00 -5.15
CA CYS A 54 3.11 5.22 -4.18
C CYS A 54 3.63 5.48 -2.76
N ALA A 55 4.94 5.42 -2.53
CA ALA A 55 5.61 5.50 -1.23
C ALA A 55 5.15 4.43 -0.22
N GLN A 56 4.43 3.40 -0.67
CA GLN A 56 3.90 2.33 0.18
C GLN A 56 4.83 1.13 0.19
N TYR A 57 4.95 0.49 1.36
CA TYR A 57 5.58 -0.81 1.46
C TYR A 57 4.67 -1.90 0.89
N CYS A 58 5.23 -2.72 0.01
CA CYS A 58 4.50 -3.78 -0.67
C CYS A 58 5.23 -5.10 -0.57
N SER A 59 4.43 -6.16 -0.61
CA SER A 59 4.92 -7.52 -0.73
C SER A 59 4.73 -8.03 -2.16
N GLY A 60 5.63 -8.89 -2.62
CA GLY A 60 5.47 -9.63 -3.86
C GLY A 60 6.33 -9.10 -4.99
N PHE A 61 5.74 -8.83 -6.15
CA PHE A 61 6.51 -8.48 -7.33
C PHE A 61 6.67 -6.98 -7.50
N PHE A 62 7.84 -6.59 -7.98
CA PHE A 62 8.20 -5.23 -8.35
C PHE A 62 8.80 -5.21 -9.75
N TYR A 63 8.58 -4.11 -10.45
CA TYR A 63 9.27 -3.79 -11.69
C TYR A 63 10.43 -2.87 -11.37
N ASN A 64 11.66 -3.34 -11.56
CA ASN A 64 12.85 -2.50 -11.48
C ASN A 64 13.03 -1.77 -12.82
N ILE A 65 12.94 -0.43 -12.80
CA ILE A 65 13.02 0.43 -14.00
C ILE A 65 14.48 0.93 -14.23
N GLY A 66 15.43 0.36 -13.50
CA GLY A 66 16.85 0.71 -13.52
C GLY A 66 17.20 1.83 -12.52
N GLY A 67 18.32 1.68 -11.83
CA GLY A 67 18.68 2.51 -10.67
C GLY A 67 17.86 2.08 -9.43
N ALA A 68 17.62 3.02 -8.52
CA ALA A 68 16.78 2.84 -7.35
C ALA A 68 15.30 3.19 -7.64
N TRP A 69 14.75 2.67 -8.74
CA TRP A 69 13.37 2.96 -9.17
C TRP A 69 12.56 1.67 -9.23
N ASP A 70 12.09 1.24 -8.06
CA ASP A 70 11.27 0.04 -7.92
C ASP A 70 9.78 0.39 -7.87
N MET A 71 9.04 -0.19 -8.80
CA MET A 71 7.62 0.06 -8.98
C MET A 71 6.81 -1.18 -8.63
N CYS A 72 5.95 -1.09 -7.61
CA CYS A 72 5.07 -2.20 -7.28
C CYS A 72 4.06 -2.46 -8.41
N ILE A 73 3.59 -3.71 -8.52
CA ILE A 73 2.60 -4.10 -9.55
C ILE A 73 1.32 -3.27 -9.56
N ARG A 74 0.95 -2.62 -8.45
CA ARG A 74 -0.25 -1.75 -8.41
C ARG A 74 0.00 -0.45 -9.16
N CYS A 75 1.16 0.17 -8.96
CA CYS A 75 1.56 1.36 -9.72
C CYS A 75 1.77 1.03 -11.21
N ALA A 76 2.37 -0.13 -11.50
CA ALA A 76 2.68 -0.55 -12.87
C ALA A 76 1.46 -0.81 -13.75
N LYS A 77 0.24 -0.84 -13.19
CA LYS A 77 -1.01 -1.02 -13.95
C LYS A 77 -1.46 0.25 -14.66
N PHE A 78 -1.08 1.41 -14.16
CA PHE A 78 -1.56 2.67 -14.68
C PHE A 78 -0.78 3.11 -15.91
N ALA A 79 -1.48 3.71 -16.87
CA ALA A 79 -0.88 4.42 -18.00
C ALA A 79 -0.53 5.86 -17.60
N ASP A 80 0.10 6.61 -18.49
CA ASP A 80 0.37 8.04 -18.35
C ASP A 80 -0.90 8.89 -18.42
N ILE A 81 -1.97 8.35 -19.01
CA ILE A 81 -3.30 8.95 -19.08
C ILE A 81 -4.32 8.02 -18.41
N ILE A 82 -5.05 8.54 -17.43
CA ILE A 82 -5.99 7.73 -16.64
C ILE A 82 -7.36 8.39 -16.49
N LYS A 83 -8.37 7.55 -16.22
CA LYS A 83 -9.64 7.97 -15.61
C LYS A 83 -9.57 7.66 -14.11
N CYS A 84 -10.21 8.49 -13.30
CA CYS A 84 -10.32 8.32 -11.86
C CYS A 84 -11.79 8.45 -11.47
N GLU A 85 -12.32 7.56 -10.64
CA GLU A 85 -13.72 7.63 -10.20
C GLU A 85 -14.02 8.91 -9.40
N GLY A 86 -13.04 9.40 -8.65
CA GLY A 86 -13.14 10.66 -7.91
C GLY A 86 -13.08 11.93 -8.77
N HIS A 87 -12.88 11.82 -10.10
CA HIS A 87 -12.75 12.98 -10.98
C HIS A 87 -13.23 12.73 -12.43
N GLN A 88 -14.07 13.62 -12.95
CA GLN A 88 -14.74 13.43 -14.25
C GLN A 88 -13.83 13.52 -15.48
N HIS A 89 -12.73 14.27 -15.41
CA HIS A 89 -11.83 14.46 -16.54
C HIS A 89 -10.70 13.43 -16.56
N PHE A 90 -10.13 13.22 -17.75
CA PHE A 90 -8.86 12.51 -17.86
C PHE A 90 -7.74 13.26 -17.13
N LEU A 91 -6.88 12.47 -16.49
CA LEU A 91 -5.69 12.97 -15.83
C LEU A 91 -4.46 12.51 -16.61
N PHE A 92 -3.47 13.37 -16.71
CA PHE A 92 -2.22 13.15 -17.41
C PHE A 92 -1.08 13.22 -16.40
N TYR A 93 -0.12 12.30 -16.49
CA TYR A 93 1.02 12.33 -15.60
C TYR A 93 1.95 13.51 -15.91
N ASP A 94 2.22 14.33 -14.90
CA ASP A 94 3.17 15.43 -14.97
C ASP A 94 4.28 15.23 -13.94
N PHE A 95 5.49 14.96 -14.44
CA PHE A 95 6.70 14.78 -13.65
C PHE A 95 7.11 16.02 -12.85
N LYS A 96 6.61 17.21 -13.24
CA LYS A 96 6.92 18.49 -12.58
C LYS A 96 5.82 18.94 -11.63
N CYS A 97 4.72 18.19 -11.54
CA CYS A 97 3.62 18.54 -10.66
C CYS A 97 4.01 18.27 -9.20
N ASN A 98 4.08 19.34 -8.42
CA ASN A 98 4.36 19.32 -6.98
C ASN A 98 3.15 19.76 -6.13
N GLU A 99 1.97 19.88 -6.75
CA GLU A 99 0.73 20.20 -6.05
C GLU A 99 0.33 19.08 -5.08
N LYS A 100 -0.46 19.42 -4.06
CA LYS A 100 -0.96 18.46 -3.08
C LYS A 100 -1.97 17.52 -3.73
N CYS A 101 -1.82 16.23 -3.46
CA CYS A 101 -2.78 15.21 -3.86
C CYS A 101 -4.17 15.54 -3.28
N ASN A 102 -5.20 15.62 -4.14
CA ASN A 102 -6.58 15.84 -3.70
C ASN A 102 -7.13 14.70 -2.84
N GLY A 103 -6.55 13.50 -2.92
CA GLY A 103 -7.01 12.36 -2.12
C GLY A 103 -6.52 12.34 -0.68
N CYS A 104 -5.26 12.71 -0.42
CA CYS A 104 -4.64 12.60 0.91
C CYS A 104 -4.00 13.88 1.43
N GLY A 105 -3.99 14.96 0.62
CA GLY A 105 -3.42 16.25 1.00
C GLY A 105 -1.89 16.29 1.09
N THR A 106 -1.20 15.18 0.83
CA THR A 106 0.27 15.10 0.83
C THR A 106 0.85 15.66 -0.47
N ASN A 107 2.09 16.15 -0.39
CA ASN A 107 2.84 16.59 -1.57
C ASN A 107 3.21 15.39 -2.45
N ASN A 108 3.43 15.64 -3.74
CA ASN A 108 3.85 14.64 -4.72
C ASN A 108 5.30 14.90 -5.15
N ASP A 109 6.26 14.19 -4.56
CA ASP A 109 7.70 14.46 -4.77
C ASP A 109 8.24 13.95 -6.11
N ILE A 110 7.51 13.06 -6.78
CA ILE A 110 7.91 12.37 -8.01
C ILE A 110 7.05 12.75 -9.24
N GLY A 111 6.18 13.74 -9.08
CA GLY A 111 5.11 14.06 -10.03
C GLY A 111 3.75 13.47 -9.65
N ALA A 112 2.71 13.90 -10.36
CA ALA A 112 1.33 13.51 -10.10
C ALA A 112 0.50 13.46 -11.39
N PHE A 113 -0.64 12.75 -11.34
CA PHE A 113 -1.65 12.82 -12.36
C PHE A 113 -2.46 14.11 -12.22
N ARG A 114 -2.38 15.00 -13.21
CA ARG A 114 -3.08 16.29 -13.17
C ARG A 114 -4.18 16.39 -14.21
N CYS A 115 -5.23 17.12 -13.88
CA CYS A 115 -6.26 17.49 -14.82
C CYS A 115 -5.81 18.67 -15.69
N GLY A 116 -6.02 18.58 -17.00
CA GLY A 116 -5.77 19.72 -17.90
C GLY A 116 -6.84 20.83 -17.85
N LYS A 117 -7.99 20.56 -17.20
CA LYS A 117 -9.16 21.45 -17.18
C LYS A 117 -9.43 22.13 -15.83
N CYS A 118 -8.86 21.61 -14.75
CA CYS A 118 -9.06 22.15 -13.40
C CYS A 118 -7.86 21.82 -12.50
N LYS A 119 -7.84 22.35 -11.27
CA LYS A 119 -6.73 22.18 -10.31
C LYS A 119 -6.76 20.82 -9.56
N PHE A 120 -7.24 19.76 -10.22
CA PHE A 120 -7.28 18.43 -9.62
C PHE A 120 -5.97 17.69 -9.89
N THR A 121 -5.34 17.18 -8.83
CA THR A 121 -4.12 16.38 -8.90
C THR A 121 -4.22 15.14 -8.01
N LEU A 122 -3.61 14.04 -8.46
CA LEU A 122 -3.70 12.75 -7.79
C LEU A 122 -2.34 12.03 -7.83
N GLY A 123 -1.84 11.68 -6.64
CA GLY A 123 -0.64 10.88 -6.49
C GLY A 123 -0.91 9.38 -6.64
N PHE A 124 0.15 8.61 -6.94
CA PHE A 124 0.08 7.15 -7.03
C PHE A 124 -0.37 6.49 -5.71
N GLY A 125 -0.05 7.09 -4.56
CA GLY A 125 -0.52 6.64 -3.24
C GLY A 125 -2.04 6.48 -3.20
N CYS A 126 -2.77 7.57 -3.49
CA CYS A 126 -4.24 7.55 -3.53
C CYS A 126 -4.79 6.75 -4.71
N LEU A 127 -4.14 6.81 -5.87
CA LEU A 127 -4.58 6.08 -7.06
C LEU A 127 -4.53 4.55 -6.87
N THR A 128 -3.64 4.05 -6.01
CA THR A 128 -3.48 2.61 -5.73
C THR A 128 -4.28 2.12 -4.52
N LEU A 129 -5.08 2.97 -3.89
CA LEU A 129 -5.95 2.56 -2.79
C LEU A 129 -7.00 1.55 -3.28
N PRO A 130 -7.33 0.53 -2.47
CA PRO A 130 -8.44 -0.36 -2.77
C PRO A 130 -9.75 0.44 -2.88
N HIS A 131 -10.57 0.18 -3.91
CA HIS A 131 -11.88 0.82 -3.98
C HIS A 131 -12.77 0.43 -2.79
N SER A 132 -12.62 -0.79 -2.27
CA SER A 132 -13.35 -1.24 -1.08
C SER A 132 -12.48 -2.06 -0.14
N ALA A 133 -12.79 -2.00 1.15
CA ALA A 133 -12.10 -2.72 2.21
C ALA A 133 -13.07 -3.20 3.30
N LEU A 134 -12.81 -4.38 3.85
CA LEU A 134 -13.52 -4.88 5.03
C LEU A 134 -12.76 -4.44 6.28
N HIS A 135 -13.46 -3.92 7.27
CA HIS A 135 -12.88 -3.56 8.56
C HIS A 135 -13.77 -4.06 9.69
N LYS A 136 -13.17 -4.51 10.80
CA LYS A 136 -13.87 -5.13 11.94
C LYS A 136 -14.98 -4.28 12.60
N ILE A 137 -15.00 -2.98 12.32
CA ILE A 137 -16.00 -2.04 12.86
C ILE A 137 -17.36 -2.16 12.16
N ASP A 138 -17.37 -2.69 10.94
CA ASP A 138 -18.56 -2.79 10.09
C ASP A 138 -18.64 -4.19 9.47
N GLN A 139 -19.85 -4.71 9.34
CA GLN A 139 -20.06 -6.01 8.68
C GLN A 139 -20.07 -5.87 7.15
N HIS A 140 -20.34 -4.67 6.64
CA HIS A 140 -20.33 -4.35 5.22
C HIS A 140 -18.94 -3.91 4.75
N MET A 141 -18.75 -3.94 3.43
CA MET A 141 -17.58 -3.33 2.81
C MET A 141 -17.67 -1.81 2.93
N LEU A 142 -16.58 -1.19 3.38
CA LEU A 142 -16.40 0.23 3.29
C LEU A 142 -15.85 0.55 1.90
N ASN A 143 -16.44 1.53 1.22
CA ASN A 143 -16.03 1.99 -0.10
C ASN A 143 -15.27 3.31 0.00
N LEU A 144 -14.29 3.50 -0.88
CA LEU A 144 -13.52 4.72 -0.98
C LEU A 144 -14.43 5.83 -1.52
N THR A 145 -14.56 6.90 -0.74
CA THR A 145 -15.40 8.05 -1.01
C THR A 145 -14.52 9.28 -1.23
N TYR A 146 -14.86 10.06 -2.26
CA TYR A 146 -13.99 11.10 -2.81
C TYR A 146 -14.34 12.51 -2.40
N HIS A 147 -15.58 12.72 -1.97
CA HIS A 147 -16.14 14.01 -1.58
C HIS A 147 -17.05 13.78 -0.38
N ASP A 148 -16.98 14.69 0.59
CA ASP A 148 -17.92 14.75 1.70
C ASP A 148 -18.61 16.11 1.70
N ASP A 149 -19.94 16.08 1.63
CA ASP A 149 -20.76 17.29 1.65
C ASP A 149 -21.05 17.76 3.10
N ARG A 150 -20.61 17.00 4.11
CA ARG A 150 -20.77 17.36 5.53
C ARG A 150 -19.71 18.37 5.96
N GLU A 151 -20.11 19.39 6.72
CA GLU A 151 -19.19 20.42 7.22
C GLU A 151 -18.21 19.89 8.28
N GLN A 152 -18.63 18.89 9.07
CA GLN A 152 -17.82 18.21 10.07
C GLN A 152 -18.15 16.72 10.06
N SER A 153 -17.12 15.89 9.94
CA SER A 153 -17.23 14.43 9.96
C SER A 153 -16.13 13.86 10.83
N TYR A 154 -16.48 12.93 11.71
CA TYR A 154 -15.52 12.21 12.55
C TYR A 154 -15.21 10.84 11.94
N CYS A 155 -14.07 10.29 12.30
CA CYS A 155 -13.73 8.91 12.01
C CYS A 155 -14.23 8.00 13.13
N ASP A 156 -15.10 7.04 12.81
CA ASP A 156 -15.69 6.10 13.78
C ASP A 156 -14.68 5.11 14.39
N ILE A 157 -13.43 5.08 13.87
CA ILE A 157 -12.38 4.19 14.36
C ILE A 157 -11.49 4.88 15.40
N CYS A 158 -11.09 6.13 15.16
CA CYS A 158 -10.17 6.86 16.03
C CYS A 158 -10.81 8.03 16.78
N GLU A 159 -12.09 8.31 16.51
CA GLU A 159 -12.89 9.39 17.10
C GLU A 159 -12.28 10.79 16.87
N GLN A 160 -11.39 10.92 15.88
CA GLN A 160 -10.80 12.20 15.48
C GLN A 160 -11.54 12.79 14.28
N GLU A 161 -11.50 14.13 14.18
CA GLU A 161 -12.07 14.86 13.06
C GLU A 161 -11.40 14.46 11.74
N ARG A 162 -12.19 14.41 10.68
CA ARG A 162 -11.74 14.16 9.33
C ARG A 162 -11.83 15.43 8.51
N ASP A 163 -10.83 15.66 7.67
CA ASP A 163 -10.90 16.70 6.66
C ASP A 163 -11.90 16.29 5.56
N PRO A 164 -13.03 16.99 5.39
CA PRO A 164 -14.06 16.63 4.40
C PRO A 164 -13.56 16.74 2.95
N ARG A 165 -12.45 17.44 2.72
CA ARG A 165 -11.84 17.60 1.40
C ARG A 165 -10.98 16.40 0.98
N LEU A 166 -10.65 15.52 1.92
CA LEU A 166 -9.80 14.36 1.69
C LEU A 166 -10.64 13.09 1.51
N TRP A 167 -10.07 12.12 0.78
CA TRP A 167 -10.71 10.84 0.57
C TRP A 167 -10.76 10.03 1.86
N TYR A 168 -11.79 9.20 1.97
CA TYR A 168 -12.09 8.43 3.17
C TYR A 168 -12.85 7.16 2.81
N TYR A 169 -13.05 6.27 3.76
CA TYR A 169 -13.89 5.10 3.57
C TYR A 169 -15.23 5.30 4.25
N SER A 170 -16.31 4.94 3.55
CA SER A 170 -17.65 4.97 4.12
C SER A 170 -18.46 3.73 3.76
N CYS A 171 -19.45 3.41 4.58
CA CYS A 171 -20.49 2.47 4.21
C CYS A 171 -21.73 3.23 3.75
N SER A 172 -22.41 2.75 2.71
CA SER A 172 -23.72 3.28 2.31
C SER A 172 -24.88 2.72 3.14
N ASN A 173 -24.64 1.60 3.84
CA ASN A 173 -25.65 0.82 4.55
C ASN A 173 -25.63 1.10 6.05
N CYS A 174 -24.46 1.43 6.57
CA CYS A 174 -24.23 1.86 7.94
C CYS A 174 -23.64 3.28 7.84
N ASP A 175 -24.00 4.22 8.69
CA ASP A 175 -23.47 5.61 8.63
C ASP A 175 -21.98 5.70 9.02
N THR A 176 -21.22 4.63 8.80
CA THR A 176 -19.81 4.47 9.12
C THR A 176 -18.97 5.33 8.20
N SER A 177 -18.11 6.16 8.78
CA SER A 177 -17.11 6.99 8.10
C SER A 177 -15.76 6.84 8.82
N ALA A 178 -14.70 6.61 8.06
CA ALA A 178 -13.37 6.44 8.65
C ALA A 178 -12.24 6.95 7.75
N HIS A 179 -11.15 7.41 8.36
CA HIS A 179 -9.92 7.76 7.63
C HIS A 179 -9.39 6.54 6.87
N THR A 180 -8.73 6.80 5.74
CA THR A 180 -8.10 5.77 4.90
C THR A 180 -7.11 4.91 5.68
N GLU A 181 -6.24 5.54 6.46
CA GLU A 181 -5.26 4.85 7.30
C GLU A 181 -5.87 4.05 8.45
N CYS A 182 -7.01 4.48 9.00
CA CYS A 182 -7.70 3.75 10.06
C CYS A 182 -8.31 2.45 9.54
N VAL A 183 -8.84 2.44 8.31
CA VAL A 183 -9.42 1.25 7.67
C VAL A 183 -8.35 0.30 7.17
N LEU A 184 -7.30 0.84 6.54
CA LEU A 184 -6.30 0.05 5.83
C LEU A 184 -5.09 -0.34 6.69
N GLY A 185 -4.83 0.40 7.77
CA GLY A 185 -3.61 0.31 8.57
C GLY A 185 -2.41 1.00 7.92
N GLN A 186 -1.26 0.99 8.60
CA GLN A 186 -0.04 1.65 8.11
C GLN A 186 0.65 0.89 6.97
N PHE A 187 0.45 -0.43 6.91
CA PHE A 187 1.12 -1.31 5.96
C PHE A 187 0.11 -2.15 5.16
N PRO A 188 -0.80 -1.51 4.42
CA PRO A 188 -1.96 -2.21 3.86
C PRO A 188 -1.59 -3.25 2.81
N PHE A 189 -0.44 -3.09 2.15
CA PHE A 189 -0.02 -3.93 1.03
C PHE A 189 1.09 -4.93 1.37
N LEU A 190 1.49 -5.02 2.63
CA LEU A 190 2.34 -6.09 3.13
C LEU A 190 1.52 -7.32 3.52
N LYS A 191 2.13 -8.50 3.33
CA LYS A 191 1.55 -9.79 3.67
C LYS A 191 2.31 -10.38 4.85
N ASP A 192 1.61 -11.14 5.68
CA ASP A 192 2.27 -11.89 6.74
C ASP A 192 3.29 -12.86 6.14
N GLY A 193 4.46 -12.95 6.78
CA GLY A 193 5.61 -13.72 6.29
C GLY A 193 6.44 -13.00 5.22
N SER A 194 6.08 -11.77 4.83
CA SER A 194 6.93 -10.92 3.99
C SER A 194 8.31 -10.77 4.60
N THR A 195 9.33 -11.20 3.86
CA THR A 195 10.72 -11.16 4.31
C THR A 195 11.30 -9.76 4.09
N PHE A 196 11.78 -9.16 5.17
CA PHE A 196 12.56 -7.93 5.19
C PHE A 196 14.04 -8.30 5.36
N SER A 197 14.85 -7.93 4.38
CA SER A 197 16.21 -8.43 4.21
C SER A 197 17.16 -7.83 5.24
N HIS A 198 18.08 -8.64 5.77
CA HIS A 198 19.13 -8.16 6.69
C HIS A 198 20.08 -7.12 6.09
N TYR A 199 20.06 -6.89 4.78
CA TYR A 199 20.79 -5.78 4.17
C TYR A 199 20.13 -4.42 4.45
N ASP A 200 18.83 -4.41 4.77
CA ASP A 200 18.03 -3.19 4.92
C ASP A 200 17.88 -2.76 6.39
N HIS A 201 18.49 -3.50 7.32
CA HIS A 201 18.48 -3.21 8.75
C HIS A 201 19.73 -3.72 9.47
N LYS A 202 20.00 -3.23 10.69
CA LYS A 202 21.23 -3.55 11.44
C LYS A 202 21.22 -4.94 12.10
N HIS A 203 20.06 -5.56 12.24
CA HIS A 203 19.92 -6.94 12.70
C HIS A 203 20.44 -7.96 11.64
N ARG A 204 21.43 -8.78 12.00
CA ARG A 204 22.14 -9.71 11.09
C ARG A 204 21.33 -10.92 10.58
N HIS A 205 20.02 -10.89 10.70
CA HIS A 205 19.13 -11.94 10.19
C HIS A 205 17.94 -11.28 9.50
N ASP A 206 17.40 -11.98 8.51
CA ASP A 206 16.16 -11.56 7.87
C ASP A 206 15.02 -11.55 8.89
N LEU A 207 14.13 -10.58 8.74
CA LEU A 207 12.92 -10.45 9.55
C LEU A 207 11.70 -10.81 8.71
N GLU A 208 10.63 -11.24 9.36
CA GLU A 208 9.33 -11.48 8.77
C GLU A 208 8.30 -10.52 9.34
N PHE A 209 7.52 -9.91 8.45
CA PHE A 209 6.42 -9.04 8.80
C PHE A 209 5.20 -9.85 9.25
N PHE A 210 4.53 -9.36 10.30
CA PHE A 210 3.24 -9.86 10.75
C PHE A 210 2.35 -8.70 11.17
N ARG A 211 1.06 -8.73 10.78
CA ARG A 211 0.09 -7.70 11.15
C ARG A 211 -0.21 -7.65 12.65
N LYS A 212 -0.09 -8.78 13.33
CA LYS A 212 -0.33 -8.88 14.76
C LYS A 212 0.64 -9.88 15.39
N ALA A 213 1.11 -9.54 16.57
CA ALA A 213 1.94 -10.42 17.39
C ALA A 213 1.08 -11.19 18.41
N GLU A 214 1.25 -12.50 18.48
CA GLU A 214 0.68 -13.30 19.57
C GLU A 214 1.38 -12.99 20.90
N GLY A 215 0.61 -12.89 21.98
CA GLY A 215 1.15 -12.67 23.33
C GLY A 215 1.74 -11.28 23.60
N TYR A 216 1.57 -10.30 22.69
CA TYR A 216 2.00 -8.90 22.86
C TYR A 216 3.47 -8.76 23.31
N PRO A 217 4.46 -9.27 22.54
CA PRO A 217 5.86 -9.22 22.92
C PRO A 217 6.37 -7.77 23.04
N ARG A 218 7.46 -7.58 23.77
CA ARG A 218 8.12 -6.27 23.86
C ARG A 218 9.00 -6.04 22.63
N CYS A 219 8.87 -4.85 22.05
CA CYS A 219 9.74 -4.38 20.98
C CYS A 219 11.18 -4.24 21.49
N SER A 220 12.14 -4.89 20.83
CA SER A 220 13.56 -4.85 21.17
C SER A 220 14.19 -3.46 21.08
N TYR A 221 13.60 -2.54 20.31
CA TYR A 221 14.04 -1.14 20.24
C TYR A 221 13.40 -0.25 21.33
N CYS A 222 12.09 -0.02 21.28
CA CYS A 222 11.45 0.95 22.19
C CYS A 222 10.96 0.37 23.53
N GLY A 223 11.04 -0.95 23.74
CA GLY A 223 10.63 -1.64 24.98
C GLY A 223 9.11 -1.74 25.21
N LYS A 224 8.28 -1.07 24.41
CA LYS A 224 6.81 -1.11 24.52
C LYS A 224 6.24 -2.41 23.94
N LEU A 225 5.03 -2.78 24.38
CA LEU A 225 4.33 -3.95 23.86
C LEU A 225 3.95 -3.76 22.38
N CYS A 226 4.06 -4.82 21.61
CA CYS A 226 3.66 -4.87 20.22
C CYS A 226 2.18 -5.29 20.10
N GLN A 227 1.29 -4.31 20.03
CA GLN A 227 -0.14 -4.52 19.80
C GLN A 227 -0.53 -4.49 18.32
N GLU A 228 0.38 -3.99 17.48
CA GLU A 228 0.20 -3.70 16.06
C GLU A 228 1.19 -4.54 15.23
N GLU A 229 1.50 -4.09 14.02
CA GLU A 229 2.38 -4.78 13.08
C GLU A 229 3.83 -4.86 13.60
N ILE A 230 4.42 -6.05 13.44
CA ILE A 230 5.77 -6.38 13.89
C ILE A 230 6.65 -6.92 12.78
N LEU A 231 7.95 -6.85 13.03
CA LEU A 231 8.98 -7.61 12.33
C LEU A 231 9.61 -8.59 13.34
N LYS A 232 9.60 -9.89 13.02
CA LYS A 232 10.16 -10.97 13.85
C LYS A 232 11.32 -11.63 13.13
N CYS A 233 12.42 -11.91 13.83
CA CYS A 233 13.54 -12.62 13.24
C CYS A 233 13.16 -14.04 12.79
N LYS A 234 13.56 -14.41 11.55
CA LYS A 234 13.33 -15.75 10.98
C LYS A 234 14.10 -16.85 11.71
N LYS A 235 15.25 -16.51 12.29
CA LYS A 235 16.09 -17.48 13.01
C LYS A 235 15.42 -17.88 14.32
N SER A 236 15.06 -19.15 14.45
CA SER A 236 14.35 -19.71 15.62
C SER A 236 15.07 -19.52 16.96
N THR A 237 16.39 -19.41 16.96
CA THR A 237 17.20 -19.18 18.17
C THR A 237 17.31 -17.69 18.54
N CYS A 238 16.67 -16.80 17.79
CA CYS A 238 16.77 -15.36 17.99
C CYS A 238 15.38 -14.77 18.28
N ASN A 239 15.19 -14.25 19.49
CA ASN A 239 13.93 -13.68 19.95
C ASN A 239 13.77 -12.20 19.57
N TYR A 240 14.48 -11.74 18.53
CA TYR A 240 14.42 -10.35 18.10
C TYR A 240 13.07 -10.04 17.46
N ILE A 241 12.36 -9.06 18.03
CA ILE A 241 11.05 -8.60 17.58
C ILE A 241 11.01 -7.09 17.72
N VAL A 242 10.58 -6.38 16.69
CA VAL A 242 10.49 -4.91 16.68
C VAL A 242 9.15 -4.49 16.09
N HIS A 243 8.62 -3.32 16.50
CA HIS A 243 7.48 -2.75 15.78
C HIS A 243 7.90 -2.46 14.33
N CYS A 244 7.00 -2.67 13.36
CA CYS A 244 7.32 -2.37 11.96
C CYS A 244 7.68 -0.88 11.75
N LYS A 245 7.06 0.02 12.49
CA LYS A 245 7.40 1.46 12.51
C LYS A 245 8.78 1.77 13.13
N CYS A 246 9.30 0.89 13.98
CA CYS A 246 10.62 1.03 14.59
C CYS A 246 11.75 0.42 13.73
N ARG A 247 11.46 -0.12 12.53
CA ARG A 247 12.43 -0.83 11.69
C ARG A 247 13.70 -0.02 11.37
N ASN A 248 13.56 1.29 11.14
CA ASN A 248 14.66 2.20 10.76
C ASN A 248 15.44 2.77 11.96
N TYR A 249 14.87 2.67 13.16
CA TYR A 249 15.46 3.21 14.37
C TYR A 249 16.16 2.06 15.09
N GLN A 250 17.43 1.84 14.78
CA GLN A 250 18.25 0.82 15.44
C GLN A 250 19.63 1.41 15.79
N VAL A 251 20.06 1.17 17.03
CA VAL A 251 21.40 1.49 17.56
C VAL A 251 22.43 0.62 16.87
#